data_AF-A0A847NZ67-F1
#
_entry.id   AF-A0A847NZ67-F1
#
_cell.length_a   1.000
_cell.length_b   1.000
_cell.length_c   1.000
_cell.angle_alpha   90.00
_cell.angle_beta   90.00
_cell.angle_gamma   90.00
#
_symmetry.space_group_name_H-M   'P 1'
#
loop_
_entity.id
_entity.type
_entity.pdbx_description
1 polymer ?
#
loop_
_entity_poly.entity_id
_entity_poly.type
_entity_poly.pdbx_seq_one_letter_code
_entity_poly.pdbx_strand_id
1 'polypeptide(L)' 'MARKARLCVSGAIHHVTAKVLDCRVLFCDSADRDKFIQLLTKFLDTTGFELLGIA' A
#
# COMPACT_ATOMS: atom_id res chain seq x y z
N MET A 1 -14.34 6.64 16.97
CA MET A 1 -15.16 7.22 15.88
C MET A 1 -15.35 6.18 14.78
N ALA A 2 -16.54 6.11 14.18
CA ALA A 2 -16.79 5.23 13.04
C ALA A 2 -15.88 5.65 11.86
N ARG A 3 -15.25 4.67 11.22
CA ARG A 3 -14.38 4.90 10.05
C ARG A 3 -15.29 5.35 8.89
N LYS A 4 -14.92 6.44 8.18
CA LYS A 4 -15.62 6.83 6.95
C LYS A 4 -15.70 5.63 5.99
N ALA A 5 -16.85 5.44 5.35
CA ALA A 5 -17.03 4.40 4.35
C ALA A 5 -15.98 4.55 3.24
N ARG A 6 -15.35 3.45 2.86
CA ARG A 6 -14.45 3.41 1.72
C ARG A 6 -15.29 3.35 0.45
N LEU A 7 -15.09 4.28 -0.46
CA LEU A 7 -15.66 4.19 -1.79
C LEU A 7 -14.91 3.07 -2.54
N CYS A 8 -15.64 2.06 -3.01
CA CYS A 8 -15.11 0.99 -3.84
C CYS A 8 -15.83 1.06 -5.18
N VAL A 9 -15.21 1.73 -6.15
CA VAL A 9 -15.78 1.97 -7.48
C VAL A 9 -14.88 1.28 -8.49
N SER A 10 -15.46 0.55 -9.44
CA SER A 10 -14.70 -0.16 -10.47
C SER A 10 -13.85 0.82 -11.30
N GLY A 11 -12.57 0.49 -11.50
CA GLY A 11 -11.61 1.32 -12.23
C GLY A 11 -11.12 2.57 -11.49
N ALA A 12 -11.54 2.79 -10.24
CA ALA A 12 -11.05 3.93 -9.46
C ALA A 12 -9.60 3.73 -9.00
N ILE A 13 -8.82 4.82 -9.04
CA ILE A 13 -7.48 4.86 -8.47
C ILE A 13 -7.58 5.25 -7.00
N HIS A 14 -7.06 4.40 -6.12
CA HIS A 14 -7.05 4.65 -4.68
C HIS A 14 -5.67 5.10 -4.23
N HIS A 15 -5.59 6.31 -3.68
CA HIS A 15 -4.40 6.76 -2.97
C HIS A 15 -4.44 6.25 -1.52
N VAL A 16 -3.53 5.35 -1.17
CA VAL A 16 -3.46 4.71 0.14
C VAL A 16 -2.21 5.17 0.87
N THR A 17 -2.38 5.73 2.07
CA THR A 17 -1.28 6.15 2.94
C THR A 17 -1.28 5.34 4.22
N ALA A 18 -0.12 4.84 4.62
CA ALA A 18 0.10 4.22 5.93
C ALA A 18 1.11 5.05 6.73
N LYS A 19 0.87 5.16 8.05
CA LYS A 19 1.83 5.77 8.97
C LYS A 19 2.48 4.66 9.79
N VAL A 20 3.80 4.73 9.96
CA VAL A 20 4.53 3.83 10.83
C VAL A 20 4.30 4.23 12.28
N LEU A 21 4.19 3.26 13.18
CA LEU A 21 4.16 3.49 14.62
C LEU A 21 5.57 3.88 15.11
N ASP A 22 5.65 4.81 16.07
CA ASP A 22 6.87 5.18 16.81
C ASP A 22 8.07 5.70 15.99
N CYS A 23 7.84 6.61 15.03
CA CYS A 23 8.92 7.31 14.31
C CYS A 23 9.96 6.39 13.63
N ARG A 24 9.63 5.11 13.41
CA ARG A 24 10.55 4.17 12.76
C ARG A 24 10.56 4.41 11.25
N VAL A 25 11.73 4.24 10.66
CA VAL A 25 11.89 4.26 9.21
C VAL A 25 11.30 2.96 8.64
N LEU A 26 10.46 3.08 7.61
CA LEU A 26 9.81 1.91 7.00
C LEU A 26 10.79 1.10 6.13
N PHE A 27 11.71 1.79 5.45
CA PHE A 27 12.72 1.20 4.57
C PHE A 27 14.09 1.75 4.95
N CYS A 28 15.02 0.88 5.38
CA CYS A 28 16.37 1.32 5.72
C CYS A 28 17.20 1.58 4.46
N ASP A 29 16.95 0.81 3.40
CA ASP A 29 17.61 0.94 2.10
C ASP A 29 16.65 0.68 0.92
N SER A 30 17.17 0.74 -0.30
CA SER A 30 16.41 0.45 -1.51
C SER A 30 16.01 -1.02 -1.64
N ALA A 31 16.79 -1.95 -1.09
CA ALA A 31 16.49 -3.38 -1.17
C ALA A 31 15.29 -3.74 -0.29
N ASP A 32 15.16 -3.12 0.89
CA ASP A 32 14.00 -3.23 1.77
C ASP A 32 12.74 -2.71 1.06
N ARG A 33 12.84 -1.55 0.41
CA ARG A 33 11.74 -0.98 -0.36
C ARG A 33 11.31 -1.92 -1.49
N ASP A 34 12.26 -2.44 -2.26
CA ASP A 34 11.97 -3.31 -3.39
C ASP A 34 11.36 -4.64 -2.93
N LYS A 35 11.86 -5.21 -1.82
CA LYS A 35 11.29 -6.40 -1.20
C LYS A 35 9.86 -6.16 -0.70
N PHE A 36 9.60 -5.00 -0.11
CA PHE A 36 8.25 -4.61 0.30
C PHE A 36 7.31 -4.49 -0.91
N ILE A 37 7.75 -3.83 -1.99
CA ILE A 37 6.97 -3.72 -3.22
C ILE A 37 6.65 -5.12 -3.78
N GLN A 38 7.63 -6.01 -3.86
CA GLN A 38 7.42 -7.39 -4.33
C GLN A 38 6.38 -8.14 -3.48
N LEU A 39 6.47 -8.02 -2.16
CA LEU A 39 5.51 -8.66 -1.25
C LEU A 39 4.11 -8.06 -1.43
N LEU A 40 4.02 -6.73 -1.52
CA LEU A 40 2.75 -6.04 -1.70
C LEU A 40 2.08 -6.44 -3.02
N THR A 41 2.81 -6.42 -4.13
CA THR A 41 2.29 -6.85 -5.43
C THR A 41 1.79 -8.29 -5.37
N LYS A 42 2.58 -9.21 -4.78
CA LYS A 42 2.16 -10.62 -4.61
C LYS A 42 0.86 -10.77 -3.81
N PHE A 43 0.64 -9.93 -2.81
CA PHE A 43 -0.63 -9.93 -2.07
C PHE A 43 -1.77 -9.35 -2.91
N LEU A 44 -1.51 -8.26 -3.64
CA LEU A 44 -2.53 -7.60 -4.46
C LEU A 44 -3.04 -8.49 -5.59
N ASP A 45 -2.20 -9.37 -6.14
CA ASP A 45 -2.57 -10.40 -7.12
C ASP A 45 -3.75 -11.28 -6.64
N THR A 46 -3.92 -11.44 -5.31
CA THR A 46 -5.01 -12.23 -4.73
C THR A 46 -6.31 -11.44 -4.50
N THR A 47 -6.28 -10.12 -4.70
CA THR A 47 -7.36 -9.19 -4.35
C THR A 47 -8.03 -8.51 -5.54
N GLY A 48 -7.45 -8.63 -6.74
CA GLY A 48 -7.92 -7.97 -7.96
C GLY A 48 -7.59 -6.48 -8.05
N PHE A 49 -6.75 -5.97 -7.14
CA PHE A 49 -6.17 -4.63 -7.20
C PHE A 49 -4.79 -4.67 -7.85
N GLU A 50 -4.41 -3.58 -8.51
CA GLU A 50 -3.10 -3.42 -9.13
C GLU A 50 -2.33 -2.28 -8.45
N LEU A 51 -1.03 -2.49 -8.22
CA LEU A 51 -0.15 -1.44 -7.70
C LEU A 51 0.35 -0.57 -8.85
N LEU A 52 -0.10 0.69 -8.90
CA LEU A 52 0.37 1.66 -9.91
C LEU A 52 1.68 2.35 -9.52
N GLY A 53 1.99 2.45 -8.22
CA GLY A 53 3.23 3.05 -7.73
C GLY A 53 3.21 3.35 -6.23
N ILE A 54 4.41 3.60 -5.69
CA ILE A 54 4.64 4.12 -4.34
C ILE A 54 5.42 5.42 -4.47
N ALA A 55 4.95 6.46 -3.77
CA ALA A 55 5.59 7.78 -3.68
C ALA A 55 6.56 7.85 -2.49
#